data_AF-A0A378N7M4-F1
#
_entry.id   AF-A0A378N7M4-F1
#
_cell.length_a   1.000
_cell.length_b   1.000
_cell.length_c   1.000
_cell.angle_alpha   90.00
_cell.angle_beta   90.00
_cell.angle_gamma   90.00
#
_symmetry.space_group_name_H-M   'P 1'
#
loop_
_entity.id
_entity.type
_entity.pdbx_description
1 polymer ?
#
loop_
_entity_poly.entity_id
_entity_poly.type
_entity_poly.pdbx_seq_one_letter_code
_entity_poly.pdbx_strand_id
1 'polypeptide(L)'
;MELILTKLHAGGKFSNKNYTFSGGLHGVGISVVNALSERVEIQIKRGGEVYSIAFANGVKVEDLTVIGTCPKKQTGTTVRFYPNPKYFDSPRFSVSRLRHLLRAKAVLCPKLTINFIDKINNTEESWYYEDGLSDYLSEALNGYETVPNPPFIGDVTAETEAVSWALTWLPEGGELVAESYVNLIPTAQGGTHVNGLRNGLLKAMVEFCEIHNLLPKGVKLTADDVWNRCAYVLSLKIQEPQFAGQTKERLSSRQASSYVDSTLKDAFSLWLNQNVQTGKLIAEMAISSARAVCVRRKKWCVRNW
;
A
#
# COMPACT_ATOMS: atom_id res chain seq x y z
N MET A 1 -8.73 -11.12 26.23
CA MET A 1 -7.72 -10.07 26.06
C MET A 1 -6.37 -10.51 26.54
N GLU A 2 -6.25 -11.02 27.76
CA GLU A 2 -4.99 -11.59 28.26
C GLU A 2 -4.34 -12.59 27.30
N LEU A 3 -5.11 -13.55 26.78
CA LEU A 3 -4.61 -14.57 25.83
C LEU A 3 -3.86 -14.00 24.62
N ILE A 4 -4.34 -12.91 24.01
CA ILE A 4 -3.72 -12.34 22.80
C ILE A 4 -2.41 -11.58 23.09
N LEU A 5 -2.18 -11.21 24.35
CA LEU A 5 -1.01 -10.44 24.80
C LEU A 5 0.08 -11.31 25.41
N THR A 6 -0.28 -12.46 25.96
CA THR A 6 0.65 -13.36 26.64
C THR A 6 1.01 -14.61 25.84
N LYS A 7 0.20 -14.99 24.85
CA LYS A 7 0.44 -16.18 24.04
C LYS A 7 0.81 -15.81 22.60
N LEU A 8 1.92 -16.36 22.10
CA LEU A 8 2.27 -16.29 20.68
C LEU A 8 1.26 -17.13 19.87
N HIS A 9 0.97 -16.69 18.65
CA HIS A 9 -0.01 -17.33 17.77
C HIS A 9 -1.44 -17.37 18.34
N ALA A 10 -1.81 -16.40 19.17
CA ALA A 10 -3.17 -16.23 19.65
C ALA A 10 -3.84 -15.04 18.97
N GLY A 11 -4.99 -15.26 18.32
CA GLY A 11 -5.74 -14.20 17.66
C GLY A 11 -6.91 -14.71 16.81
N GLY A 12 -7.84 -13.81 16.49
CA GLY A 12 -9.00 -14.15 15.64
C GLY A 12 -8.70 -14.18 14.14
N LYS A 13 -7.42 -14.10 13.74
CA LYS A 13 -6.97 -13.96 12.34
C LYS A 13 -6.69 -15.30 11.64
N PHE A 14 -6.87 -16.41 12.35
CA PHE A 14 -6.67 -17.77 11.82
C PHE A 14 -7.92 -18.35 11.16
N SER A 15 -9.03 -17.59 11.13
CA SER A 15 -10.23 -17.97 10.41
C SER A 15 -10.76 -16.81 9.57
N ASN A 16 -11.14 -17.10 8.31
CA ASN A 16 -11.77 -16.14 7.39
C ASN A 16 -13.15 -15.64 7.88
N LYS A 17 -13.64 -16.11 9.03
CA LYS A 17 -14.95 -15.72 9.59
C LYS A 17 -14.94 -14.33 10.22
N ASN A 18 -13.81 -13.87 10.74
CA ASN A 18 -13.72 -12.61 11.49
C ASN A 18 -13.01 -11.48 10.72
N TYR A 19 -12.14 -11.82 9.76
CA TYR A 19 -11.40 -10.86 8.94
C TYR A 19 -11.29 -11.39 7.51
N THR A 20 -11.91 -10.71 6.54
CA THR A 20 -11.85 -11.06 5.11
C THR A 20 -10.46 -10.82 4.53
N PHE A 21 -9.82 -9.70 4.92
CA PHE A 21 -8.45 -9.37 4.54
C PHE A 21 -7.69 -8.84 5.77
N SER A 22 -6.49 -9.35 6.01
CA SER A 22 -5.64 -8.86 7.09
C SER A 22 -4.16 -8.89 6.72
N GLY A 23 -3.42 -7.84 7.07
CA GLY A 23 -1.96 -7.83 6.90
C GLY A 23 -1.22 -8.61 7.98
N GLY A 24 -1.85 -8.78 9.15
CA GLY A 24 -1.23 -9.43 10.30
C GLY A 24 -1.47 -10.94 10.34
N LEU A 25 -0.69 -11.72 9.59
CA LEU A 25 -0.92 -13.16 9.43
C LEU A 25 -0.47 -14.05 10.61
N HIS A 26 0.52 -13.61 11.40
CA HIS A 26 1.20 -14.52 12.30
C HIS A 26 0.61 -14.61 13.72
N GLY A 27 -0.31 -13.70 14.09
CA GLY A 27 -0.91 -13.65 15.44
C GLY A 27 0.10 -13.37 16.56
N VAL A 28 1.19 -12.65 16.25
CA VAL A 28 2.30 -12.38 17.20
C VAL A 28 2.50 -10.88 17.47
N GLY A 29 1.84 -10.00 16.72
CA GLY A 29 2.17 -8.57 16.72
C GLY A 29 2.07 -7.91 18.10
N ILE A 30 0.91 -8.01 18.74
CA ILE A 30 0.66 -7.34 20.02
C ILE A 30 1.38 -8.01 21.20
N SER A 31 1.62 -9.32 21.14
CA SER A 31 2.38 -10.04 22.17
C SER A 31 3.87 -9.68 22.13
N VAL A 32 4.45 -9.47 20.94
CA VAL A 32 5.82 -8.92 20.82
C VAL A 32 5.89 -7.49 21.35
N VAL A 33 4.90 -6.64 21.03
CA VAL A 33 4.84 -5.28 21.60
C VAL A 33 4.80 -5.34 23.13
N ASN A 34 4.00 -6.23 23.71
CA ASN A 34 3.95 -6.44 25.15
C ASN A 34 5.30 -6.90 25.74
N ALA A 35 5.94 -7.88 25.12
CA ALA A 35 7.23 -8.41 25.59
C ALA A 35 8.37 -7.37 25.55
N LEU A 36 8.36 -6.47 24.56
CA LEU A 36 9.40 -5.46 24.35
C LEU A 36 9.08 -4.09 24.99
N SER A 37 8.02 -4.02 25.80
CA SER A 37 7.61 -2.79 26.50
C SER A 37 7.83 -2.89 28.00
N GLU A 38 8.23 -1.78 28.63
CA GLU A 38 8.26 -1.67 30.09
C GLU A 38 6.86 -1.78 30.68
N ARG A 39 5.89 -1.16 30.00
CA ARG A 39 4.48 -1.20 30.37
C ARG A 39 3.58 -1.14 29.13
N VAL A 40 2.48 -1.88 29.17
CA VAL A 40 1.39 -1.79 28.20
C VAL A 40 0.07 -1.69 28.96
N GLU A 41 -0.74 -0.71 28.58
CA GLU A 41 -2.05 -0.46 29.16
C GLU A 41 -3.10 -0.49 28.06
N ILE A 42 -4.19 -1.19 28.32
CA ILE A 42 -5.22 -1.41 27.33
C ILE A 42 -6.57 -1.06 27.95
N GLN A 43 -7.29 -0.18 27.28
CA GLN A 43 -8.66 0.18 27.63
C GLN A 43 -9.61 -0.28 26.54
N ILE A 44 -10.75 -0.84 26.94
CA ILE A 44 -11.72 -1.42 26.01
C ILE A 44 -13.08 -0.87 26.36
N LYS A 45 -13.76 -0.31 25.38
CA LYS A 45 -15.17 0.10 25.49
C LYS A 45 -16.03 -0.95 24.82
N ARG A 46 -16.89 -1.63 25.57
CA ARG A 46 -17.82 -2.63 25.03
C ARG A 46 -19.01 -2.82 25.96
N GLY A 47 -20.21 -2.95 25.41
CA GLY A 47 -21.41 -3.28 26.20
C GLY A 47 -21.87 -2.17 27.15
N GLY A 48 -21.34 -0.95 27.03
CA GLY A 48 -21.60 0.15 27.95
C GLY A 48 -20.63 0.24 29.14
N GLU A 49 -19.61 -0.63 29.17
CA GLU A 49 -18.57 -0.64 30.19
C GLU A 49 -17.20 -0.29 29.59
N VAL A 50 -16.35 0.29 30.43
CA VAL A 50 -14.94 0.56 30.14
C VAL A 50 -14.09 -0.39 30.97
N TYR A 51 -13.40 -1.30 30.30
CA TYR A 51 -12.48 -2.25 30.93
C TYR A 51 -11.04 -1.75 30.83
N SER A 52 -10.23 -2.03 31.84
CA SER A 52 -8.78 -1.77 31.86
C SER A 52 -8.01 -3.03 32.22
N ILE A 53 -6.86 -3.21 31.59
CA ILE A 53 -5.89 -4.26 31.91
C ILE A 53 -4.48 -3.73 31.63
N ALA A 54 -3.49 -4.12 32.45
CA ALA A 54 -2.12 -3.68 32.28
C ALA A 54 -1.10 -4.83 32.39
N PHE A 55 -0.01 -4.66 31.67
CA PHE A 55 1.13 -5.58 31.58
C PHE A 55 2.42 -4.80 31.77
N ALA A 56 3.46 -5.46 32.29
CA ALA A 56 4.81 -4.93 32.38
C ALA A 56 5.82 -6.02 32.01
N ASN A 57 6.78 -5.69 31.14
CA ASN A 57 7.81 -6.62 30.67
C ASN A 57 7.24 -7.96 30.18
N GLY A 58 6.12 -7.93 29.44
CA GLY A 58 5.44 -9.11 28.92
C GLY A 58 4.51 -9.85 29.91
N VAL A 59 4.52 -9.50 31.20
CA VAL A 59 3.74 -10.19 32.25
C VAL A 59 2.54 -9.35 32.67
N LYS A 60 1.40 -9.99 32.97
CA LYS A 60 0.22 -9.29 33.49
C LYS A 60 0.52 -8.73 34.89
N VAL A 61 0.21 -7.45 35.12
CA VAL A 61 0.39 -6.78 36.42
C VAL A 61 -0.92 -6.27 37.01
N GLU A 62 -1.94 -6.07 36.17
CA GLU A 62 -3.29 -5.68 36.61
C GLU A 62 -4.30 -6.58 35.92
N ASP A 63 -5.30 -7.07 36.68
CA ASP A 63 -6.39 -7.88 36.14
C ASP A 63 -7.38 -7.03 35.34
N LEU A 64 -8.11 -7.70 34.43
CA LEU A 64 -9.16 -7.05 33.65
C LEU A 64 -10.29 -6.61 34.59
N THR A 65 -10.43 -5.29 34.76
CA THR A 65 -11.41 -4.69 35.68
C THR A 65 -12.24 -3.63 34.97
N VAL A 66 -13.47 -3.41 35.46
CA VAL A 66 -14.33 -2.31 34.99
C VAL A 66 -13.90 -1.04 35.71
N ILE A 67 -13.46 -0.05 34.95
CA ILE A 67 -12.97 1.26 35.46
C ILE A 67 -13.98 2.39 35.24
N GLY A 68 -15.10 2.10 34.56
CA GLY A 68 -16.15 3.09 34.32
C GLY A 68 -17.20 2.59 33.33
N THR A 69 -18.11 3.50 32.97
CA THR A 69 -19.19 3.24 32.01
C THR A 69 -19.04 4.13 30.78
N CYS A 70 -19.66 3.72 29.67
CA CYS A 70 -19.74 4.49 28.44
C CYS A 70 -21.11 4.28 27.77
N PRO A 71 -21.52 5.13 26.81
CA PRO A 71 -22.71 4.87 26.01
C PRO A 71 -22.65 3.48 25.37
N LYS A 72 -23.75 2.71 25.42
CA LYS A 72 -23.79 1.32 24.91
C LYS A 72 -23.34 1.16 23.46
N LYS A 73 -23.58 2.16 22.61
CA LYS A 73 -23.18 2.16 21.20
C LYS A 73 -21.69 2.47 20.99
N GLN A 74 -21.03 3.07 21.98
CA GLN A 74 -19.61 3.39 21.88
C GLN A 74 -18.77 2.13 22.09
N THR A 75 -17.97 1.79 21.11
CA THR A 75 -17.03 0.66 21.18
C THR A 75 -15.65 1.10 20.73
N GLY A 76 -14.61 0.40 21.20
CA GLY A 76 -13.24 0.70 20.80
C GLY A 76 -12.20 0.07 21.70
N THR A 77 -10.94 0.21 21.29
CA THR A 77 -9.78 -0.25 22.05
C THR A 77 -8.69 0.80 21.98
N THR A 78 -8.20 1.23 23.14
CA THR A 78 -7.03 2.09 23.26
C THR A 78 -5.88 1.22 23.74
N VAL A 79 -4.73 1.32 23.07
CA VAL A 79 -3.49 0.67 23.49
C VAL A 79 -2.45 1.75 23.70
N ARG A 80 -1.88 1.80 24.90
CA ARG A 80 -0.74 2.66 25.26
C ARG A 80 0.41 1.77 25.68
N PHE A 81 1.60 2.00 25.14
CA PHE A 81 2.78 1.20 25.47
C PHE A 81 4.02 2.09 25.59
N TYR A 82 4.98 1.62 26.38
CA TYR A 82 6.23 2.30 26.68
C TYR A 82 7.37 1.37 26.25
N PRO A 83 8.05 1.63 25.11
CA PRO A 83 9.15 0.78 24.64
C PRO A 83 10.24 0.65 25.71
N ASN A 84 10.71 -0.57 25.97
CA ASN A 84 11.77 -0.79 26.96
C ASN A 84 13.15 -0.47 26.36
N PRO A 85 13.87 0.56 26.84
CA PRO A 85 15.15 0.99 26.28
C PRO A 85 16.23 -0.10 26.28
N LYS A 86 16.11 -1.14 27.12
CA LYS A 86 17.04 -2.27 27.14
C LYS A 86 17.09 -3.03 25.81
N TYR A 87 16.01 -3.02 25.03
CA TYR A 87 15.92 -3.76 23.77
C TYR A 87 16.15 -2.90 22.51
N PHE A 88 16.34 -1.59 22.65
CA PHE A 88 16.44 -0.68 21.52
C PHE A 88 17.60 0.29 21.67
N ASP A 89 18.39 0.47 20.62
CA ASP A 89 19.46 1.49 20.58
C ASP A 89 18.91 2.91 20.80
N SER A 90 17.66 3.14 20.36
CA SER A 90 16.92 4.36 20.63
C SER A 90 15.44 4.01 20.88
N PRO A 91 14.88 4.35 22.06
CA PRO A 91 13.47 4.14 22.36
C PRO A 91 12.55 5.22 21.73
N ARG A 92 13.12 6.18 20.97
CA ARG A 92 12.36 7.27 20.35
C ARG A 92 11.66 6.80 19.07
N PHE A 93 10.39 7.16 18.93
CA PHE A 93 9.65 6.91 17.71
C PHE A 93 10.15 7.79 16.56
N SER A 94 10.25 7.21 15.36
CA SER A 94 10.46 7.97 14.13
C SER A 94 9.13 8.58 13.69
N VAL A 95 8.93 9.86 14.02
CA VAL A 95 7.70 10.61 13.67
C VAL A 95 7.46 10.59 12.16
N SER A 96 8.50 10.79 11.34
CA SER A 96 8.38 10.79 9.88
C SER A 96 7.86 9.46 9.32
N ARG A 97 8.40 8.32 9.79
CA ARG A 97 7.95 6.99 9.38
C ARG A 97 6.54 6.69 9.86
N LEU A 98 6.20 7.06 11.09
CA LEU A 98 4.86 6.87 11.65
C LEU A 98 3.82 7.66 10.86
N ARG A 99 4.11 8.93 10.57
CA ARG A 99 3.27 9.83 9.79
C ARG A 99 2.98 9.27 8.40
N HIS A 100 4.01 8.78 7.71
CA HIS A 100 3.86 8.14 6.40
C HIS A 100 2.96 6.89 6.48
N LEU A 101 3.16 6.00 7.45
CA LEU A 101 2.34 4.79 7.63
C LEU A 101 0.88 5.10 8.00
N LEU A 102 0.65 6.11 8.83
CA LEU A 102 -0.68 6.54 9.23
C LEU A 102 -1.42 7.17 8.05
N ARG A 103 -0.78 8.08 7.33
CA ARG A 103 -1.35 8.68 6.12
C ARG A 103 -1.70 7.62 5.08
N ALA A 104 -0.79 6.69 4.79
CA ALA A 104 -1.05 5.58 3.87
C ALA A 104 -2.30 4.76 4.25
N LYS A 105 -2.54 4.52 5.55
CA LYS A 105 -3.76 3.82 6.00
C LYS A 105 -5.04 4.62 5.75
N ALA A 106 -5.01 5.94 5.89
CA ALA A 106 -6.16 6.79 5.58
C ALA A 106 -6.47 6.77 4.08
N VAL A 107 -5.43 6.76 3.25
CA VAL A 107 -5.53 6.68 1.78
C VAL A 107 -6.10 5.33 1.32
N LEU A 108 -5.64 4.23 1.92
CA LEU A 108 -6.04 2.86 1.56
C LEU A 108 -7.42 2.45 2.10
N CYS A 109 -7.96 3.23 3.05
CA CYS A 109 -9.26 3.00 3.67
C CYS A 109 -10.10 4.27 3.50
N PRO A 110 -10.80 4.43 2.37
CA PRO A 110 -11.65 5.58 2.12
C PRO A 110 -12.60 5.84 3.30
N LYS A 111 -12.77 7.12 3.65
CA LYS A 111 -13.61 7.60 4.76
C LYS A 111 -13.11 7.27 6.17
N LEU A 112 -11.90 6.71 6.30
CA LEU A 112 -11.24 6.54 7.59
C LEU A 112 -10.52 7.83 8.00
N THR A 113 -10.97 8.47 9.07
CA THR A 113 -10.23 9.56 9.69
C THR A 113 -9.11 9.01 10.57
N ILE A 114 -7.88 9.47 10.34
CA ILE A 114 -6.73 9.17 11.20
C ILE A 114 -6.18 10.48 11.76
N ASN A 115 -6.15 10.57 13.08
CA ASN A 115 -5.58 11.71 13.80
C ASN A 115 -4.22 11.33 14.39
N PHE A 116 -3.21 12.12 14.12
CA PHE A 116 -1.88 12.00 14.69
C PHE A 116 -1.57 13.23 15.54
N ILE A 117 -1.32 13.00 16.83
CA ILE A 117 -1.04 14.04 17.81
C ILE A 117 0.36 13.78 18.38
N ASP A 118 1.29 14.66 18.04
CA ASP A 118 2.65 14.66 18.59
C ASP A 118 2.73 15.64 19.76
N LYS A 119 2.69 15.11 20.98
CA LYS A 119 2.78 15.90 22.20
C LYS A 119 4.17 16.46 22.49
N ILE A 120 5.22 15.93 21.83
CA ILE A 120 6.60 16.39 22.02
C ILE A 120 6.83 17.66 21.22
N ASN A 121 6.41 17.65 19.95
CA ASN A 121 6.57 18.79 19.05
C ASN A 121 5.35 19.73 19.03
N ASN A 122 4.29 19.39 19.76
CA ASN A 122 3.02 20.12 19.80
C ASN A 122 2.40 20.30 18.40
N THR A 123 2.41 19.25 17.60
CA THR A 123 1.82 19.22 16.25
C THR A 123 0.66 18.25 16.19
N GLU A 124 -0.36 18.60 15.43
CA GLU A 124 -1.53 17.76 15.17
C GLU A 124 -1.81 17.72 13.67
N GLU A 125 -2.02 16.51 13.15
CA GLU A 125 -2.35 16.26 11.76
C GLU A 125 -3.56 15.31 11.70
N SER A 126 -4.46 15.57 10.75
CA SER A 126 -5.61 14.71 10.49
C SER A 126 -5.66 14.38 9.00
N TRP A 127 -5.85 13.10 8.68
CA TRP A 127 -6.01 12.63 7.31
C TRP A 127 -7.39 12.02 7.13
N TYR A 128 -8.08 12.47 6.09
CA TYR A 128 -9.35 11.95 5.61
C TYR A 128 -9.36 12.04 4.09
N TYR A 129 -9.60 10.91 3.43
CA TYR A 129 -9.62 10.81 1.98
C TYR A 129 -10.94 10.18 1.55
N GLU A 130 -11.67 10.85 0.65
CA GLU A 130 -12.97 10.37 0.16
C GLU A 130 -12.78 9.43 -1.03
N ASP A 131 -11.93 9.82 -1.99
CA ASP A 131 -11.59 9.03 -3.17
C ASP A 131 -10.26 8.26 -3.04
N GLY A 132 -9.74 8.18 -1.81
CA GLY A 132 -8.63 7.31 -1.39
C GLY A 132 -7.36 7.53 -2.20
N LEU A 133 -7.05 6.57 -3.09
CA LEU A 133 -5.81 6.53 -3.87
C LEU A 133 -5.67 7.72 -4.84
N SER A 134 -6.79 8.18 -5.43
CA SER A 134 -6.79 9.25 -6.43
C SER A 134 -6.38 10.59 -5.83
N ASP A 135 -7.00 10.94 -4.70
CA ASP A 135 -6.71 12.16 -3.94
C ASP A 135 -5.26 12.18 -3.50
N TYR A 136 -4.77 11.07 -2.96
CA TYR A 136 -3.40 10.96 -2.50
C TYR A 136 -2.37 11.13 -3.62
N LEU A 137 -2.57 10.45 -4.76
CA LEU A 137 -1.67 10.57 -5.90
C LEU A 137 -1.68 11.99 -6.47
N SER A 138 -2.86 12.61 -6.58
CA SER A 138 -3.00 13.99 -7.07
C SER A 138 -2.37 15.01 -6.13
N GLU A 139 -2.54 14.84 -4.81
CA GLU A 139 -1.93 15.69 -3.79
C GLU A 139 -0.40 15.57 -3.81
N ALA A 140 0.12 14.35 -3.91
CA ALA A 140 1.55 14.09 -3.93
C ALA A 140 2.25 14.57 -5.23
N LEU A 141 1.50 14.65 -6.33
CA LEU A 141 2.00 15.14 -7.62
C LEU A 141 1.60 16.59 -7.90
N ASN A 142 1.07 17.31 -6.92
CA ASN A 142 0.64 18.68 -7.08
C ASN A 142 1.81 19.56 -7.58
N GLY A 143 1.57 20.31 -8.65
CA GLY A 143 2.57 21.16 -9.31
C GLY A 143 3.37 20.50 -10.43
N TYR A 144 3.20 19.20 -10.69
CA TYR A 144 3.77 18.54 -11.87
C TYR A 144 2.73 18.37 -12.98
N GLU A 145 3.16 18.39 -14.24
CA GLU A 145 2.32 17.93 -15.35
C GLU A 145 2.13 16.41 -15.25
N THR A 146 0.89 15.96 -15.37
CA THR A 146 0.51 14.54 -15.27
C THR A 146 -0.36 14.13 -16.46
N VAL A 147 -0.13 12.92 -16.98
CA VAL A 147 -0.89 12.35 -18.10
C VAL A 147 -1.24 10.90 -17.78
N PRO A 148 -2.52 10.52 -17.60
CA PRO A 148 -3.70 11.39 -17.62
C PRO A 148 -3.83 12.27 -16.38
N ASN A 149 -4.58 13.36 -16.54
CA ASN A 149 -5.12 14.19 -15.46
C ASN A 149 -6.65 14.36 -15.68
N PRO A 150 -7.52 13.81 -14.82
CA PRO A 150 -7.22 13.08 -13.58
C PRO A 150 -6.54 11.72 -13.81
N PRO A 151 -5.91 11.11 -12.79
CA PRO A 151 -5.24 9.81 -12.90
C PRO A 151 -6.16 8.69 -13.40
N PHE A 152 -5.59 7.67 -14.05
CA PHE A 152 -6.31 6.44 -14.37
C PHE A 152 -6.51 5.65 -13.08
N ILE A 153 -7.76 5.49 -12.69
CA ILE A 153 -8.17 4.80 -11.46
C ILE A 153 -9.00 3.56 -11.75
N GLY A 154 -9.01 2.64 -10.80
CA GLY A 154 -9.96 1.54 -10.78
C GLY A 154 -9.98 0.82 -9.45
N ASP A 155 -11.11 0.18 -9.17
CA ASP A 155 -11.33 -0.68 -8.02
C ASP A 155 -12.10 -1.91 -8.50
N VAL A 156 -11.50 -3.08 -8.35
CA VAL A 156 -12.11 -4.35 -8.76
C VAL A 156 -12.04 -5.30 -7.58
N THR A 157 -13.22 -5.75 -7.15
CA THR A 157 -13.38 -6.72 -6.06
C THR A 157 -13.91 -8.03 -6.63
N ALA A 158 -13.14 -9.10 -6.45
CA ALA A 158 -13.53 -10.48 -6.69
C ALA A 158 -13.83 -11.18 -5.35
N GLU A 159 -14.12 -12.48 -5.40
CA GLU A 159 -14.50 -13.25 -4.21
C GLU A 159 -13.34 -13.42 -3.21
N THR A 160 -12.11 -13.63 -3.71
CA THR A 160 -10.91 -13.90 -2.91
C THR A 160 -9.84 -12.82 -2.99
N GLU A 161 -10.00 -11.86 -3.89
CA GLU A 161 -9.06 -10.78 -4.14
C GLU A 161 -9.78 -9.45 -4.38
N ALA A 162 -9.12 -8.34 -4.09
CA ALA A 162 -9.51 -7.05 -4.60
C ALA A 162 -8.27 -6.24 -4.96
N VAL A 163 -8.34 -5.45 -6.03
CA VAL A 163 -7.25 -4.57 -6.44
C VAL A 163 -7.79 -3.18 -6.72
N SER A 164 -7.15 -2.19 -6.13
CA SER A 164 -7.42 -0.78 -6.35
C SER A 164 -6.14 -0.11 -6.84
N TRP A 165 -6.25 0.78 -7.82
CA TRP A 165 -5.10 1.50 -8.36
C TRP A 165 -5.44 2.94 -8.69
N ALA A 166 -4.41 3.78 -8.65
CA ALA A 166 -4.36 5.10 -9.27
C ALA A 166 -3.01 5.23 -9.96
N LEU A 167 -2.98 5.67 -11.22
CA LEU A 167 -1.73 5.83 -11.97
C LEU A 167 -1.77 6.98 -12.97
N THR A 168 -0.62 7.62 -13.15
CA THR A 168 -0.39 8.68 -14.13
C THR A 168 1.09 8.76 -14.50
N TRP A 169 1.42 9.41 -15.61
CA TRP A 169 2.79 9.59 -16.06
C TRP A 169 3.24 11.04 -15.89
N LEU A 170 4.52 11.24 -15.57
CA LEU A 170 5.17 12.54 -15.42
C LEU A 170 6.05 12.86 -16.64
N PRO A 171 5.49 13.46 -17.72
CA PRO A 171 6.23 13.73 -18.95
C PRO A 171 7.43 14.68 -18.76
N GLU A 172 7.29 15.72 -17.94
CA GLU A 172 8.32 16.77 -17.79
C GLU A 172 9.42 16.44 -16.78
N GLY A 173 9.30 15.35 -16.02
CA GLY A 173 10.19 15.06 -14.90
C GLY A 173 9.50 15.26 -13.54
N GLY A 174 10.29 15.28 -12.47
CA GLY A 174 9.78 15.33 -11.09
C GLY A 174 9.98 14.03 -10.29
N GLU A 175 9.66 14.13 -8.99
CA GLU A 175 9.72 13.03 -8.03
C GLU A 175 8.59 12.03 -8.28
N LEU A 176 8.94 10.74 -8.39
CA LEU A 176 7.96 9.69 -8.65
C LEU A 176 7.37 9.16 -7.35
N VAL A 177 6.05 9.17 -7.29
CA VAL A 177 5.29 8.42 -6.29
C VAL A 177 5.10 7.02 -6.83
N ALA A 178 5.77 6.03 -6.23
CA ALA A 178 5.69 4.63 -6.65
C ALA A 178 5.45 3.75 -5.44
N GLU A 179 4.20 3.66 -5.02
CA GLU A 179 3.81 2.97 -3.80
C GLU A 179 2.95 1.74 -4.09
N SER A 180 3.20 0.68 -3.32
CA SER A 180 2.40 -0.54 -3.45
C SER A 180 2.14 -1.16 -2.08
N TYR A 181 0.97 -1.75 -1.93
CA TYR A 181 0.46 -2.26 -0.68
C TYR A 181 -0.22 -3.62 -0.88
N VAL A 182 -0.04 -4.51 0.08
CA VAL A 182 -0.76 -5.79 0.14
C VAL A 182 -1.39 -5.94 1.53
N ASN A 183 -2.72 -6.04 1.59
CA ASN A 183 -3.47 -6.09 2.85
C ASN A 183 -3.06 -4.98 3.85
N LEU A 184 -2.91 -3.74 3.35
CA LEU A 184 -2.47 -2.55 4.10
C LEU A 184 -1.01 -2.57 4.56
N ILE A 185 -0.19 -3.51 4.09
CA ILE A 185 1.26 -3.55 4.35
C ILE A 185 1.98 -2.94 3.16
N PRO A 186 2.86 -1.94 3.36
CA PRO A 186 3.67 -1.39 2.29
C PRO A 186 4.68 -2.43 1.78
N THR A 187 4.75 -2.57 0.45
CA THR A 187 5.73 -3.41 -0.24
C THR A 187 6.74 -2.52 -0.96
N ALA A 188 7.73 -2.02 -0.21
CA ALA A 188 8.72 -1.05 -0.72
C ALA A 188 9.55 -1.59 -1.91
N GLN A 189 9.72 -2.91 -2.01
CA GLN A 189 10.41 -3.56 -3.14
C GLN A 189 9.43 -4.12 -4.19
N GLY A 190 8.14 -3.79 -4.10
CA GLY A 190 7.09 -4.29 -4.97
C GLY A 190 6.87 -5.79 -4.84
N GLY A 191 6.83 -6.52 -5.96
CA GLY A 191 6.60 -7.96 -5.95
C GLY A 191 5.79 -8.42 -7.13
N THR A 192 5.16 -9.59 -6.98
CA THR A 192 4.35 -10.21 -8.03
C THR A 192 3.17 -9.34 -8.48
N HIS A 193 2.52 -8.61 -7.57
CA HIS A 193 1.43 -7.68 -7.90
C HIS A 193 1.89 -6.49 -8.75
N VAL A 194 3.02 -5.87 -8.41
CA VAL A 194 3.60 -4.78 -9.22
C VAL A 194 4.02 -5.29 -10.60
N ASN A 195 4.61 -6.49 -10.68
CA ASN A 195 4.94 -7.10 -11.97
C ASN A 195 3.69 -7.41 -12.80
N GLY A 196 2.59 -7.82 -12.17
CA GLY A 196 1.30 -7.98 -12.81
C GLY A 196 0.80 -6.67 -13.42
N LEU A 197 0.79 -5.59 -12.64
CA LEU A 197 0.43 -4.25 -13.09
C LEU A 197 1.27 -3.81 -14.30
N ARG A 198 2.60 -3.98 -14.24
CA ARG A 198 3.53 -3.67 -15.34
C ARG A 198 3.21 -4.43 -16.63
N ASN A 199 2.95 -5.73 -16.51
CA ASN A 199 2.65 -6.59 -17.65
C ASN A 199 1.27 -6.29 -18.25
N GLY A 200 0.26 -6.03 -17.41
CA GLY A 200 -1.09 -5.66 -17.84
C GLY A 200 -1.08 -4.37 -18.66
N LEU A 201 -0.40 -3.33 -18.16
CA LEU A 201 -0.22 -2.07 -18.88
C LEU A 201 0.50 -2.25 -20.21
N LEU A 202 1.56 -3.07 -20.24
CA LEU A 202 2.30 -3.36 -21.48
C LEU A 202 1.39 -4.00 -22.54
N LYS A 203 0.64 -5.05 -22.18
CA LYS A 203 -0.20 -5.78 -23.13
C LYS A 203 -1.29 -4.86 -23.71
N ALA A 204 -1.97 -4.10 -22.85
CA ALA A 204 -2.99 -3.15 -23.27
C ALA A 204 -2.42 -2.04 -24.15
N MET A 205 -1.23 -1.52 -23.83
CA MET A 205 -0.56 -0.50 -24.63
C MET A 205 -0.13 -1.02 -26.01
N VAL A 206 0.41 -2.25 -26.09
CA VAL A 206 0.78 -2.87 -27.36
C VAL A 206 -0.46 -3.03 -28.25
N GLU A 207 -1.54 -3.58 -27.71
CA GLU A 207 -2.81 -3.76 -28.42
C GLU A 207 -3.37 -2.42 -28.94
N PHE A 208 -3.36 -1.38 -28.11
CA PHE A 208 -3.76 -0.04 -28.51
C PHE A 208 -2.89 0.53 -29.64
N CYS A 209 -1.56 0.37 -29.55
CA CYS A 209 -0.65 0.86 -30.59
C CYS A 209 -0.81 0.11 -31.91
N GLU A 210 -1.13 -1.19 -31.88
CA GLU A 210 -1.42 -2.00 -33.07
C GLU A 210 -2.72 -1.53 -33.75
N ILE A 211 -3.80 -1.36 -33.00
CA ILE A 211 -5.10 -0.89 -33.50
C ILE A 211 -4.97 0.48 -34.16
N HIS A 212 -4.21 1.40 -33.55
CA HIS A 212 -4.03 2.76 -34.04
C HIS A 212 -2.82 2.94 -34.98
N ASN A 213 -2.13 1.87 -35.35
CA ASN A 213 -0.94 1.90 -36.22
C ASN A 213 0.16 2.88 -35.74
N LEU A 214 0.39 2.93 -34.43
CA LEU A 214 1.36 3.85 -33.81
C LEU A 214 2.78 3.29 -33.77
N LEU A 215 2.95 1.96 -33.82
CA LEU A 215 4.26 1.32 -33.70
C LEU A 215 5.13 1.57 -34.94
N PRO A 216 6.31 2.23 -34.79
CA PRO A 216 7.26 2.36 -35.88
C PRO A 216 7.86 1.00 -36.25
N LYS A 217 8.21 0.81 -37.54
CA LYS A 217 8.84 -0.43 -38.02
C LYS A 217 10.08 -0.79 -37.18
N GLY A 218 10.10 -2.02 -36.68
CA GLY A 218 11.22 -2.59 -35.91
C GLY A 218 11.29 -2.15 -34.45
N VAL A 219 10.35 -1.34 -33.95
CA VAL A 219 10.24 -1.00 -32.53
C VAL A 219 9.35 -2.03 -31.83
N LYS A 220 9.83 -2.57 -30.71
CA LYS A 220 9.06 -3.43 -29.80
C LYS A 220 9.04 -2.76 -28.44
N LEU A 221 7.84 -2.61 -27.87
CA LEU A 221 7.68 -2.08 -26.51
C LEU A 221 7.98 -3.18 -25.49
N THR A 222 8.64 -2.79 -24.40
CA THR A 222 8.86 -3.60 -23.21
C THR A 222 8.13 -2.98 -22.02
N ALA A 223 7.98 -3.75 -20.93
CA ALA A 223 7.32 -3.25 -19.74
C ALA A 223 8.05 -2.03 -19.15
N ASP A 224 9.38 -1.96 -19.25
CA ASP A 224 10.16 -0.81 -18.81
C ASP A 224 9.83 0.45 -19.62
N ASP A 225 9.51 0.32 -20.91
CA ASP A 225 9.22 1.46 -21.78
C ASP A 225 7.90 2.14 -21.40
N VAL A 226 6.87 1.34 -21.13
CA VAL A 226 5.55 1.81 -20.68
C VAL A 226 5.61 2.27 -19.21
N TRP A 227 6.43 1.62 -18.39
CA TRP A 227 6.57 1.95 -16.97
C TRP A 227 7.41 3.19 -16.69
N ASN A 228 8.21 3.62 -17.65
CA ASN A 228 9.07 4.78 -17.49
C ASN A 228 8.24 6.02 -17.12
N ARG A 229 8.66 6.72 -16.06
CA ARG A 229 7.97 7.90 -15.50
C ARG A 229 6.52 7.67 -15.05
N CYS A 230 6.11 6.42 -14.83
CA CYS A 230 4.81 6.10 -14.23
C CYS A 230 4.84 6.33 -12.72
N ALA A 231 4.01 7.25 -12.25
CA ALA A 231 3.68 7.44 -10.85
C ALA A 231 2.39 6.67 -10.54
N TYR A 232 2.39 5.87 -9.47
CA TYR A 232 1.27 5.00 -9.15
C TYR A 232 1.16 4.71 -7.66
N VAL A 233 -0.06 4.36 -7.27
CA VAL A 233 -0.38 3.74 -5.99
C VAL A 233 -1.21 2.49 -6.25
N LEU A 234 -0.73 1.34 -5.79
CA LEU A 234 -1.37 0.05 -6.00
C LEU A 234 -1.72 -0.59 -4.65
N SER A 235 -2.99 -0.97 -4.47
CA SER A 235 -3.47 -1.68 -3.27
C SER A 235 -4.04 -3.03 -3.68
N LEU A 236 -3.39 -4.12 -3.28
CA LEU A 236 -3.90 -5.47 -3.44
C LEU A 236 -4.43 -5.99 -2.09
N LYS A 237 -5.62 -6.57 -2.12
CA LYS A 237 -6.18 -7.39 -1.05
C LYS A 237 -6.24 -8.82 -1.54
N ILE A 238 -5.68 -9.75 -0.78
CA ILE A 238 -5.60 -11.17 -1.15
C ILE A 238 -5.62 -12.05 0.08
N GLN A 239 -6.18 -13.25 -0.06
CA GLN A 239 -6.10 -14.29 0.96
C GLN A 239 -4.69 -14.89 1.03
N GLU A 240 -4.23 -15.19 2.24
CA GLU A 240 -2.95 -15.88 2.50
C GLU A 240 -1.72 -15.30 1.75
N PRO A 241 -1.44 -13.98 1.81
CA PRO A 241 -0.30 -13.42 1.10
C PRO A 241 1.03 -13.96 1.63
N GLN A 242 1.91 -14.32 0.71
CA GLN A 242 3.27 -14.78 0.98
C GLN A 242 4.24 -13.65 0.68
N PHE A 243 5.06 -13.30 1.65
CA PHE A 243 6.07 -12.25 1.53
C PHE A 243 7.48 -12.82 1.61
N ALA A 244 8.42 -12.16 0.93
CA ALA A 244 9.83 -12.42 1.13
C ALA A 244 10.32 -11.72 2.43
N GLY A 245 10.85 -12.52 3.36
CA GLY A 245 11.39 -12.03 4.62
C GLY A 245 10.34 -11.55 5.63
N GLN A 246 10.80 -11.27 6.85
CA GLN A 246 9.93 -10.88 7.97
C GLN A 246 9.42 -9.43 7.86
N THR A 247 10.19 -8.55 7.21
CA THR A 247 9.82 -7.12 7.02
C THR A 247 8.74 -6.93 5.95
N LYS A 248 8.39 -7.99 5.20
CA LYS A 248 7.32 -8.02 4.20
C LYS A 248 7.48 -7.02 3.07
N GLU A 249 8.73 -6.69 2.71
CA GLU A 249 9.06 -5.67 1.73
C GLU A 249 8.68 -6.05 0.29
N ARG A 250 8.53 -7.36 0.01
CA ARG A 250 8.23 -7.87 -1.33
C ARG A 250 7.20 -9.00 -1.30
N LEU A 251 6.19 -8.92 -2.17
CA LEU A 251 5.21 -10.00 -2.36
C LEU A 251 5.78 -11.12 -3.25
N SER A 252 5.60 -12.37 -2.84
CA SER A 252 6.02 -13.58 -3.58
C SER A 252 4.85 -14.47 -4.06
N SER A 253 3.60 -14.18 -3.63
CA SER A 253 2.40 -14.90 -4.09
C SER A 253 2.23 -14.84 -5.60
N ARG A 254 2.37 -15.98 -6.29
CA ARG A 254 2.32 -16.04 -7.76
C ARG A 254 0.96 -15.63 -8.35
N GLN A 255 -0.14 -16.06 -7.71
CA GLN A 255 -1.51 -15.75 -8.15
C GLN A 255 -1.78 -14.25 -8.28
N ALA A 256 -1.14 -13.43 -7.44
CA ALA A 256 -1.27 -11.97 -7.48
C ALA A 256 -0.80 -11.37 -8.81
N SER A 257 0.22 -11.96 -9.45
CA SER A 257 0.70 -11.46 -10.74
C SER A 257 -0.35 -11.67 -11.83
N SER A 258 -0.93 -12.87 -11.92
CA SER A 258 -1.92 -13.20 -12.95
C SER A 258 -3.21 -12.40 -12.77
N TYR A 259 -3.69 -12.29 -11.53
CA TYR A 259 -4.91 -11.53 -11.21
C TYR A 259 -4.76 -10.05 -11.58
N VAL A 260 -3.69 -9.39 -11.11
CA VAL A 260 -3.46 -7.98 -11.40
C VAL A 260 -3.21 -7.75 -12.89
N ASP A 261 -2.45 -8.62 -13.56
CA ASP A 261 -2.19 -8.54 -15.01
C ASP A 261 -3.49 -8.57 -15.83
N SER A 262 -4.38 -9.55 -15.61
CA SER A 262 -5.65 -9.63 -16.33
C SER A 262 -6.54 -8.43 -16.05
N THR A 263 -6.72 -8.06 -14.78
CA THR A 263 -7.59 -6.95 -14.40
C THR A 263 -7.12 -5.62 -14.98
N LEU A 264 -5.81 -5.35 -14.91
CA LEU A 264 -5.25 -4.09 -15.41
C LEU A 264 -5.22 -4.05 -16.94
N LYS A 265 -4.95 -5.18 -17.60
CA LYS A 265 -5.04 -5.24 -19.06
C LYS A 265 -6.44 -4.83 -19.52
N ASP A 266 -7.48 -5.49 -19.01
CA ASP A 266 -8.85 -5.27 -19.48
C ASP A 266 -9.31 -3.84 -19.18
N ALA A 267 -9.06 -3.35 -17.96
CA ALA A 267 -9.45 -2.00 -17.56
C ALA A 267 -8.68 -0.92 -18.33
N PHE A 268 -7.38 -1.09 -18.54
CA PHE A 268 -6.58 -0.10 -19.24
C PHE A 268 -6.85 -0.11 -20.76
N SER A 269 -7.07 -1.29 -21.36
CA SER A 269 -7.51 -1.39 -22.76
C SER A 269 -8.85 -0.66 -22.97
N LEU A 270 -9.83 -0.85 -22.08
CA LEU A 270 -11.09 -0.11 -22.15
C LEU A 270 -10.87 1.40 -22.01
N TRP A 271 -10.09 1.81 -21.02
CA TRP A 271 -9.81 3.22 -20.75
C TRP A 271 -9.09 3.91 -21.92
N LEU A 272 -8.10 3.25 -22.53
CA LEU A 272 -7.38 3.78 -23.70
C LEU A 272 -8.31 4.00 -24.89
N ASN A 273 -9.22 3.07 -25.15
CA ASN A 273 -10.21 3.18 -26.23
C ASN A 273 -11.25 4.28 -25.96
N GLN A 274 -11.57 4.56 -24.70
CA GLN A 274 -12.43 5.68 -24.33
C GLN A 274 -11.70 7.03 -24.36
N ASN A 275 -10.38 7.03 -24.15
CA ASN A 275 -9.54 8.23 -24.01
C ASN A 275 -8.44 8.26 -25.08
N VAL A 276 -8.82 8.09 -26.36
CA VAL A 276 -7.88 7.85 -27.47
C VAL A 276 -6.76 8.91 -27.56
N GLN A 277 -7.07 10.19 -27.36
CA GLN A 277 -6.05 11.25 -27.46
C GLN A 277 -5.00 11.11 -26.37
N THR A 278 -5.43 10.92 -25.12
CA THR A 278 -4.52 10.70 -23.99
C THR A 278 -3.77 9.38 -24.13
N GLY A 279 -4.43 8.33 -24.63
CA GLY A 279 -3.79 7.05 -24.94
C GLY A 279 -2.68 7.18 -25.97
N LYS A 280 -2.86 8.00 -27.01
CA LYS A 280 -1.80 8.31 -28.00
C LYS A 280 -0.62 9.03 -27.37
N LEU A 281 -0.85 9.99 -26.47
CA LEU A 281 0.24 10.67 -25.74
C LEU A 281 1.06 9.67 -24.91
N ILE A 282 0.41 8.79 -24.15
CA ILE A 282 1.09 7.76 -23.35
C ILE A 282 1.86 6.78 -24.27
N ALA A 283 1.28 6.39 -25.41
CA ALA A 283 1.94 5.57 -26.40
C ALA A 283 3.20 6.23 -26.98
N GLU A 284 3.13 7.51 -27.31
CA GLU A 284 4.28 8.29 -27.79
C GLU A 284 5.40 8.36 -26.74
N MET A 285 5.06 8.55 -25.47
CA MET A 285 6.02 8.48 -24.36
C MET A 285 6.71 7.12 -24.29
N ALA A 286 5.96 6.03 -24.36
CA ALA A 286 6.50 4.67 -24.34
C ALA A 286 7.40 4.39 -25.56
N ILE A 287 6.99 4.80 -26.75
CA ILE A 287 7.78 4.65 -27.99
C ILE A 287 9.07 5.47 -27.92
N SER A 288 9.01 6.69 -27.40
CA SER A 288 10.18 7.55 -27.18
C SER A 288 11.17 6.89 -26.21
N SER A 289 10.67 6.33 -25.12
CA SER A 289 11.46 5.55 -24.16
C SER A 289 12.19 4.38 -24.81
N ALA A 290 11.47 3.56 -25.59
CA ALA A 290 12.03 2.42 -26.31
C ALA A 290 13.15 2.82 -27.29
N ARG A 291 12.95 3.93 -28.02
CA ARG A 291 13.96 4.48 -28.94
C ARG A 291 15.21 4.95 -28.20
N ALA A 292 15.07 5.65 -27.08
CA ALA A 292 16.20 6.13 -26.28
C ALA A 292 17.07 4.96 -25.76
N VAL A 293 16.44 3.86 -25.32
CA VAL A 293 17.14 2.65 -24.87
C VAL A 293 17.93 2.01 -26.02
N CYS A 294 17.34 1.91 -27.21
CA CYS A 294 18.02 1.38 -28.40
C CYS A 294 19.26 2.21 -28.80
N VAL A 295 19.15 3.54 -28.76
CA VAL A 295 20.28 4.45 -29.03
C VAL A 295 21.40 4.26 -28.02
N ARG A 296 21.06 4.14 -26.72
CA ARG A 296 22.06 3.90 -25.65
C ARG A 296 22.78 2.57 -25.83
N ARG A 297 22.06 1.49 -26.18
CA ARG A 297 22.66 0.18 -26.46
C ARG A 297 23.63 0.23 -27.65
N LYS A 298 23.24 0.88 -28.75
CA LYS A 298 24.14 1.06 -29.92
C LYS A 298 25.40 1.83 -29.56
N LYS A 299 25.29 2.94 -28.81
CA LYS A 299 26.45 3.72 -28.36
C LYS A 299 27.39 2.93 -27.44
N TRP A 300 26.85 2.04 -26.59
CA TRP A 300 27.65 1.19 -25.72
C TRP A 300 28.41 0.12 -26.52
N CYS A 301 27.77 -0.53 -27.50
CA CYS A 301 28.44 -1.47 -28.39
C CYS A 301 29.55 -0.81 -29.21
N VAL A 302 29.36 0.43 -29.69
CA VAL A 302 30.37 1.15 -30.48
C VAL A 302 31.56 1.62 -29.62
N ARG A 303 31.41 1.79 -28.30
CA ARG A 303 32.51 2.23 -27.40
C ARG A 303 33.32 1.07 -26.81
N ASN A 304 32.81 -0.16 -26.89
CA ASN A 304 33.44 -1.35 -26.32
C ASN A 304 33.95 -2.34 -27.40
N TRP A 305 34.07 -1.84 -28.63
CA TRP A 305 34.78 -2.44 -29.76
C TRP A 305 35.85 -1.46 -30.22
#